data_AF-A0A932LZK6-F1
#
_entry.id   AF-A0A932LZK6-F1
#
_cell.length_a   1.000
_cell.length_b   1.000
_cell.length_c   1.000
_cell.angle_alpha   90.00
_cell.angle_beta   90.00
_cell.angle_gamma   90.00
#
_symmetry.space_group_name_H-M   'P 1'
#
loop_
_entity.id
_entity.type
_entity.pdbx_description
1 polymer ?
#
loop_
_entity_poly.entity_id
_entity_poly.type
_entity_poly.pdbx_seq_one_letter_code
_entity_poly.pdbx_strand_id
1 'polypeptide(L)'
;GGLELCQKIREEETQCQIPIILLSSNFEDFVWEEAQAAGASSYLTKPFEAKHLLEKIKEFLPPDHEIPEPDQEQITGEAGLPAGELGPQWVETVREAIATQVQEIASKHILEMAERHMQDIEPEIRQILENVVREVIPHLAPEIIREAIDTQVREMAAKHIREIAEKRMQELEPEIRQIVESFVREVIPRLAEEIIRQEIEKIKTGTA
;
A
#
# COMPACT_ATOMS: atom_id res chain seq x y z
N GLY A 1 -5.46 21.59 -14.99
CA GLY A 1 -5.63 20.11 -14.86
C GLY A 1 -4.34 19.38 -15.21
N GLY A 2 -4.30 18.03 -15.16
CA GLY A 2 -3.07 17.26 -15.48
C GLY A 2 -2.53 17.51 -16.91
N LEU A 3 -3.43 17.66 -17.88
CA LEU A 3 -3.10 18.02 -19.27
C LEU A 3 -2.52 19.43 -19.39
N GLU A 4 -3.14 20.41 -18.73
CA GLU A 4 -2.68 21.81 -18.71
C GLU A 4 -1.31 21.95 -18.04
N LEU A 5 -1.05 21.17 -16.98
CA LEU A 5 0.27 21.11 -16.35
C LEU A 5 1.30 20.51 -17.30
N CYS A 6 0.94 19.45 -18.04
CA CYS A 6 1.80 18.87 -19.06
C CYS A 6 2.17 19.90 -20.13
N GLN A 7 1.20 20.70 -20.62
CA GLN A 7 1.46 21.78 -21.57
C GLN A 7 2.43 22.82 -21.02
N LYS A 8 2.21 23.30 -19.78
CA LYS A 8 3.09 24.28 -19.13
C LYS A 8 4.53 23.76 -18.96
N ILE A 9 4.70 22.49 -18.58
CA ILE A 9 6.03 21.87 -18.47
C ILE A 9 6.73 21.83 -19.85
N ARG A 10 5.96 21.66 -20.92
CA ARG A 10 6.50 21.60 -22.30
C ARG A 10 6.84 22.98 -22.87
N GLU A 11 6.23 24.04 -22.36
CA GLU A 11 6.55 25.43 -22.70
C GLU A 11 7.89 25.88 -22.11
N GLU A 12 8.40 25.22 -21.07
CA GLU A 12 9.73 25.49 -20.50
C GLU A 12 10.84 24.76 -21.27
N GLU A 13 11.69 25.53 -21.98
CA GLU A 13 12.78 25.00 -22.83
C GLU A 13 13.73 24.02 -22.10
N THR A 14 13.91 24.21 -20.79
CA THR A 14 14.79 23.36 -19.96
C THR A 14 14.19 22.00 -19.61
N GLN A 15 12.88 21.79 -19.81
CA GLN A 15 12.16 20.57 -19.42
C GLN A 15 11.57 19.80 -20.62
N CYS A 16 11.80 20.25 -21.86
CA CYS A 16 11.28 19.60 -23.06
C CYS A 16 11.71 18.12 -23.22
N GLN A 17 12.82 17.70 -22.60
CA GLN A 17 13.36 16.34 -22.77
C GLN A 17 12.88 15.33 -21.73
N ILE A 18 12.20 15.77 -20.66
CA ILE A 18 11.79 14.87 -19.56
C ILE A 18 10.53 14.09 -19.98
N PRO A 19 10.55 12.74 -19.98
CA PRO A 19 9.36 11.93 -20.26
C PRO A 19 8.26 12.18 -19.22
N ILE A 20 7.03 12.44 -19.66
CA ILE A 20 5.87 12.68 -18.78
C ILE A 20 4.89 11.52 -18.94
N ILE A 21 4.59 10.83 -17.84
CA ILE A 21 3.57 9.77 -17.80
C ILE A 21 2.35 10.29 -17.04
N LEU A 22 1.20 10.36 -17.70
CA LEU A 22 -0.04 10.80 -17.07
C LEU A 22 -0.74 9.64 -16.35
N LEU A 23 -1.18 9.87 -15.12
CA LEU A 23 -1.97 8.89 -14.37
C LEU A 23 -3.46 9.24 -14.47
N SER A 24 -4.26 8.39 -15.11
CA SER A 24 -5.72 8.59 -15.22
C SER A 24 -6.50 7.69 -14.26
N SER A 25 -7.45 8.26 -13.53
CA SER A 25 -8.39 7.51 -12.68
C SER A 25 -9.69 7.15 -13.40
N ASN A 26 -9.97 7.73 -14.58
CA ASN A 26 -11.22 7.55 -15.30
C ASN A 26 -10.94 7.15 -16.76
N PHE A 27 -11.42 5.99 -17.17
CA PHE A 27 -11.22 5.47 -18.52
C PHE A 27 -12.11 6.14 -19.57
N GLU A 28 -13.28 6.65 -19.17
CA GLU A 28 -14.29 7.17 -20.11
C GLU A 28 -14.02 8.60 -20.59
N ASP A 29 -13.32 9.41 -19.79
CA ASP A 29 -13.03 10.83 -20.10
C ASP A 29 -11.57 11.09 -20.51
N PHE A 30 -10.72 10.06 -20.50
CA PHE A 30 -9.32 10.20 -20.87
C PHE A 30 -9.13 10.01 -22.39
N VAL A 31 -8.89 11.10 -23.09
CA VAL A 31 -8.58 11.10 -24.52
C VAL A 31 -7.07 11.13 -24.71
N TRP A 32 -6.51 10.02 -25.20
CA TRP A 32 -5.07 9.89 -25.38
C TRP A 32 -4.51 10.89 -26.39
N GLU A 33 -5.26 11.21 -27.44
CA GLU A 33 -4.87 12.20 -28.45
C GLU A 33 -4.65 13.60 -27.85
N GLU A 34 -5.48 13.99 -26.87
CA GLU A 34 -5.34 15.26 -26.15
C GLU A 34 -4.12 15.24 -25.21
N ALA A 35 -3.89 14.13 -24.53
CA ALA A 35 -2.69 13.91 -23.73
C ALA A 35 -1.41 13.99 -24.55
N GLN A 36 -1.41 13.39 -25.74
CA GLN A 36 -0.28 13.43 -26.65
C GLN A 36 -0.06 14.85 -27.20
N ALA A 37 -1.14 15.56 -27.57
CA ALA A 37 -1.06 16.96 -28.01
C ALA A 37 -0.55 17.90 -26.90
N ALA A 38 -0.86 17.58 -25.64
CA ALA A 38 -0.31 18.26 -24.46
C ALA A 38 1.17 17.93 -24.18
N GLY A 39 1.76 16.99 -24.92
CA GLY A 39 3.16 16.59 -24.82
C GLY A 39 3.44 15.45 -23.83
N ALA A 40 2.43 14.68 -23.44
CA ALA A 40 2.62 13.47 -22.64
C ALA A 40 3.35 12.39 -23.46
N SER A 41 4.24 11.66 -22.78
CA SER A 41 5.01 10.56 -23.37
C SER A 41 4.29 9.22 -23.24
N SER A 42 3.51 9.03 -22.18
CA SER A 42 2.64 7.86 -21.97
C SER A 42 1.52 8.20 -21.00
N TYR A 43 0.59 7.27 -20.82
CA TYR A 43 -0.36 7.27 -19.72
C TYR A 43 -0.37 5.91 -18.99
N LEU A 44 -0.91 5.91 -17.78
CA LEU A 44 -1.17 4.72 -16.98
C LEU A 44 -2.48 4.92 -16.22
N THR A 45 -3.35 3.91 -16.25
CA THR A 45 -4.66 4.00 -15.61
C THR A 45 -4.67 3.39 -14.23
N LYS A 46 -5.38 4.02 -13.30
CA LYS A 46 -5.58 3.51 -11.94
C LYS A 46 -6.84 2.64 -11.86
N PRO A 47 -6.85 1.64 -10.96
CA PRO A 47 -5.71 1.16 -10.18
C PRO A 47 -4.71 0.39 -11.05
N PHE A 48 -3.41 0.47 -10.73
CA PHE A 48 -2.36 -0.31 -11.39
C PHE A 48 -1.49 -1.03 -10.37
N GLU A 49 -0.91 -2.15 -10.77
CA GLU A 49 0.11 -2.86 -9.99
C GLU A 49 1.48 -2.19 -10.17
N ALA A 50 2.32 -2.23 -9.13
CA ALA A 50 3.67 -1.63 -9.17
C ALA A 50 4.51 -2.13 -10.36
N LYS A 51 4.34 -3.40 -10.77
CA LYS A 51 5.01 -4.00 -11.93
C LYS A 51 4.73 -3.24 -13.24
N HIS A 52 3.48 -2.80 -13.46
CA HIS A 52 3.10 -2.09 -14.67
C HIS A 52 3.67 -0.67 -14.72
N LEU A 53 3.78 -0.01 -13.55
CA LEU A 53 4.47 1.28 -13.46
C LEU A 53 5.96 1.13 -13.78
N LEU A 54 6.61 0.09 -13.22
CA LEU A 54 8.03 -0.17 -13.47
C LEU A 54 8.32 -0.47 -14.93
N GLU A 55 7.48 -1.27 -15.60
CA GLU A 55 7.57 -1.51 -17.04
C GLU A 55 7.49 -0.20 -17.83
N LYS A 56 6.53 0.68 -17.48
CA LYS A 56 6.38 1.98 -18.12
C LYS A 56 7.56 2.92 -17.90
N ILE A 57 8.15 2.91 -16.72
CA ILE A 57 9.36 3.72 -16.45
C ILE A 57 10.54 3.19 -17.29
N LYS A 58 10.70 1.86 -17.38
CA LYS A 58 11.78 1.24 -18.15
C LYS A 58 11.73 1.56 -19.65
N GLU A 59 10.55 1.79 -20.22
CA GLU A 59 10.40 2.24 -21.62
C GLU A 59 11.13 3.56 -21.91
N PHE A 60 11.35 4.41 -20.90
CA PHE A 60 11.92 5.76 -21.04
C PHE A 60 13.30 5.92 -20.39
N LEU A 61 13.85 4.88 -19.78
CA LEU A 61 15.21 4.88 -19.23
C LEU A 61 16.23 4.40 -20.31
N PRO A 62 17.45 4.94 -20.32
CA PRO A 62 18.50 4.45 -21.22
C PRO A 62 18.90 2.99 -20.87
N PRO A 63 19.32 2.19 -21.87
CA PRO A 63 19.55 0.75 -21.72
C PRO A 63 20.66 0.38 -20.72
N ASP A 64 21.57 1.30 -20.40
CA ASP A 64 22.67 1.09 -19.44
C ASP A 64 22.33 1.59 -18.02
N HIS A 65 21.09 2.02 -17.77
CA HIS A 65 20.69 2.40 -16.42
C HIS A 65 20.30 1.15 -15.63
N GLU A 66 21.28 0.56 -14.95
CA GLU A 66 21.01 -0.36 -13.85
C GLU A 66 20.18 0.39 -12.80
N ILE A 67 18.93 -0.04 -12.61
CA ILE A 67 18.15 0.33 -11.43
C ILE A 67 18.87 -0.40 -10.29
N PRO A 68 19.48 0.30 -9.31
CA PRO A 68 20.06 -0.38 -8.17
C PRO A 68 18.98 -1.26 -7.57
N GLU A 69 19.22 -2.57 -7.47
CA GLU A 69 18.36 -3.40 -6.65
C GLU A 69 18.35 -2.75 -5.26
N PRO A 70 17.18 -2.59 -4.63
CA PRO A 70 17.13 -1.99 -3.30
C PRO A 70 18.04 -2.81 -2.40
N ASP A 71 19.15 -2.22 -1.97
CA ASP A 71 20.08 -2.82 -1.02
C ASP A 71 19.26 -3.29 0.18
N GLN A 72 19.23 -4.61 0.40
CA GLN A 72 18.50 -5.22 1.51
C GLN A 72 19.11 -4.89 2.88
N GLU A 73 20.11 -4.01 2.94
CA GLU A 73 20.82 -3.61 4.15
C GLU A 73 20.72 -2.10 4.37
N GLN A 74 19.54 -1.61 4.75
CA GLN A 74 19.33 -0.46 5.65
C GLN A 74 17.83 -0.14 5.81
N ILE A 75 17.08 -1.07 6.42
CA ILE A 75 15.90 -0.72 7.22
C ILE A 75 16.26 -0.94 8.68
N THR A 76 17.15 -0.10 9.21
CA THR A 76 17.25 0.16 10.65
C THR A 76 16.57 1.50 10.93
N GLY A 77 15.29 1.56 10.62
CA GLY A 77 14.37 2.59 11.12
C GLY A 77 13.65 2.02 12.32
N GLU A 78 14.16 2.29 13.52
CA GLU A 78 13.45 2.09 14.77
C GLU A 78 12.17 2.94 14.78
N ALA A 79 11.07 2.39 14.30
CA ALA A 79 9.75 2.61 14.86
C ALA A 79 9.23 1.22 15.23
N GLY A 80 9.56 0.80 16.45
CA GLY A 80 9.30 -0.55 16.95
C GLY A 80 7.83 -0.93 16.82
N LEU A 81 7.55 -1.90 15.95
CA LEU A 81 6.38 -2.76 16.05
C LEU A 81 6.91 -4.19 16.19
N PRO A 82 6.64 -4.87 17.32
CA PRO A 82 7.20 -6.19 17.56
C PRO A 82 6.59 -7.18 16.57
N ALA A 83 7.46 -7.79 15.77
CA ALA A 83 7.16 -8.97 14.97
C ALA A 83 6.83 -10.12 15.93
N GLY A 84 5.56 -10.25 16.30
CA GLY A 84 5.10 -11.28 17.23
C GLY A 84 3.59 -11.29 17.44
N GLU A 85 2.94 -10.13 17.49
CA GLU A 85 1.49 -10.05 17.67
C GLU A 85 0.95 -8.85 16.91
N LEU A 86 0.57 -9.03 15.64
CA LEU A 86 -0.25 -8.06 14.93
C LEU A 86 -1.69 -8.14 15.46
N GLY A 87 -1.89 -7.64 16.68
CA GLY A 87 -3.22 -7.42 17.24
C GLY A 87 -3.99 -6.35 16.44
N PRO A 88 -5.30 -6.19 16.65
CA PRO A 88 -6.15 -5.24 15.89
C PRO A 88 -5.69 -3.77 15.95
N GLN A 89 -4.73 -3.44 16.81
CA GLN A 89 -4.22 -2.11 17.07
C GLN A 89 -3.53 -1.46 15.85
N TRP A 90 -2.88 -2.22 14.97
CA TRP A 90 -2.23 -1.64 13.79
C TRP A 90 -3.24 -1.17 12.73
N VAL A 91 -4.43 -1.81 12.67
CA VAL A 91 -5.53 -1.39 11.80
C VAL A 91 -6.00 0.02 12.19
N GLU A 92 -6.02 0.29 13.49
CA GLU A 92 -6.34 1.61 14.05
C GLU A 92 -5.31 2.66 13.62
N THR A 93 -4.02 2.33 13.73
CA THR A 93 -2.93 3.24 13.34
C THR A 93 -2.97 3.58 11.84
N VAL A 94 -3.17 2.58 10.98
CA VAL A 94 -3.28 2.80 9.52
C VAL A 94 -4.53 3.61 9.18
N ARG A 95 -5.65 3.33 9.84
CA ARG A 95 -6.88 4.09 9.67
C ARG A 95 -6.70 5.55 10.05
N GLU A 96 -6.09 5.85 11.19
CA GLU A 96 -5.84 7.22 11.64
C GLU A 96 -4.94 7.99 10.66
N ALA A 97 -3.89 7.35 10.13
CA ALA A 97 -3.02 7.95 9.14
C ALA A 97 -3.75 8.27 7.82
N ILE A 98 -4.54 7.32 7.30
CA ILE A 98 -5.31 7.52 6.05
C ILE A 98 -6.40 8.58 6.24
N ALA A 99 -7.14 8.54 7.36
CA ALA A 99 -8.18 9.50 7.66
C ALA A 99 -7.65 10.94 7.65
N THR A 100 -6.48 11.15 8.28
CA THR A 100 -5.84 12.47 8.36
C THR A 100 -5.45 12.98 6.97
N GLN A 101 -4.81 12.15 6.15
CA GLN A 101 -4.36 12.59 4.82
C GLN A 101 -5.51 12.89 3.86
N VAL A 102 -6.54 12.04 3.82
CA VAL A 102 -7.68 12.26 2.92
C VAL A 102 -8.49 13.48 3.36
N GLN A 103 -8.65 13.71 4.67
CA GLN A 103 -9.33 14.89 5.18
C GLN A 103 -8.63 16.18 4.74
N GLU A 104 -7.29 16.22 4.79
CA GLU A 104 -6.49 17.37 4.36
C GLU A 104 -6.68 17.64 2.85
N ILE A 105 -6.55 16.60 2.02
CA ILE A 105 -6.67 16.70 0.56
C ILE A 105 -8.07 17.18 0.16
N ALA A 106 -9.12 16.57 0.73
CA ALA A 106 -10.49 16.90 0.36
C ALA A 106 -10.91 18.28 0.82
N SER A 107 -10.51 18.70 2.03
CA SER A 107 -10.81 20.04 2.54
C SER A 107 -10.21 21.12 1.63
N LYS A 108 -8.96 20.94 1.21
CA LYS A 108 -8.29 21.82 0.26
C LYS A 108 -9.02 21.89 -1.08
N HIS A 109 -9.42 20.73 -1.61
CA HIS A 109 -10.07 20.65 -2.91
C HIS A 109 -11.47 21.30 -2.92
N ILE A 110 -12.27 21.07 -1.89
CA ILE A 110 -13.61 21.67 -1.77
C ILE A 110 -13.51 23.20 -1.68
N LEU A 111 -12.54 23.71 -0.93
CA LEU A 111 -12.29 25.15 -0.82
C LEU A 111 -11.90 25.77 -2.18
N GLU A 112 -10.97 25.13 -2.90
CA GLU A 112 -10.55 25.58 -4.23
C GLU A 112 -11.70 25.55 -5.26
N MET A 113 -12.60 24.57 -5.19
CA MET A 113 -13.78 24.50 -6.05
C MET A 113 -14.79 25.61 -5.74
N ALA A 114 -15.07 25.84 -4.45
CA ALA A 114 -16.00 26.88 -4.00
C ALA A 114 -15.50 28.28 -4.43
N GLU A 115 -14.21 28.55 -4.28
CA GLU A 115 -13.60 29.83 -4.68
C GLU A 115 -13.71 30.09 -6.18
N ARG A 116 -13.52 29.07 -7.03
CA ARG A 116 -13.69 29.21 -8.49
C ARG A 116 -15.12 29.53 -8.87
N HIS A 117 -16.09 28.83 -8.28
CA HIS A 117 -17.50 29.03 -8.61
C HIS A 117 -18.07 30.34 -8.06
N MET A 118 -17.48 30.90 -7.00
CA MET A 118 -17.89 32.19 -6.43
C MET A 118 -17.57 33.39 -7.34
N GLN A 119 -16.70 33.26 -8.35
CA GLN A 119 -16.23 34.41 -9.14
C GLN A 119 -17.33 35.09 -9.97
N ASP A 120 -18.36 34.34 -10.38
CA ASP A 120 -19.43 34.83 -11.28
C ASP A 120 -20.75 35.20 -10.55
N ILE A 121 -20.75 35.18 -9.22
CA ILE A 121 -21.97 35.36 -8.41
C ILE A 121 -22.14 36.83 -7.98
N GLU A 122 -23.37 37.34 -8.05
CA GLU A 122 -23.78 38.66 -7.55
C GLU A 122 -23.28 38.89 -6.10
N PRO A 123 -22.83 40.11 -5.77
CA PRO A 123 -22.08 40.38 -4.52
C PRO A 123 -22.87 40.04 -3.25
N GLU A 124 -24.20 40.16 -3.27
CA GLU A 124 -25.07 39.83 -2.14
C GLU A 124 -25.20 38.31 -1.93
N ILE A 125 -25.31 37.54 -3.02
CA ILE A 125 -25.37 36.08 -2.99
C ILE A 125 -23.98 35.50 -2.66
N ARG A 126 -22.91 36.15 -3.14
CA ARG A 126 -21.52 35.80 -2.82
C ARG A 126 -21.27 35.84 -1.32
N GLN A 127 -21.71 36.89 -0.62
CA GLN A 127 -21.46 37.02 0.82
C GLN A 127 -22.14 35.91 1.62
N ILE A 128 -23.35 35.52 1.23
CA ILE A 128 -24.09 34.42 1.88
C ILE A 128 -23.35 33.09 1.64
N LEU A 129 -22.91 32.84 0.41
CA LEU A 129 -22.17 31.63 0.07
C LEU A 129 -20.80 31.59 0.75
N GLU A 130 -20.07 32.70 0.84
CA GLU A 130 -18.81 32.77 1.59
C GLU A 130 -19.01 32.39 3.06
N ASN A 131 -20.09 32.87 3.69
CA ASN A 131 -20.40 32.49 5.07
C ASN A 131 -20.69 30.99 5.20
N VAL A 132 -21.46 30.41 4.27
CA VAL A 132 -21.75 28.97 4.26
C VAL A 132 -20.48 28.15 4.00
N VAL A 133 -19.65 28.55 3.05
CA VAL A 133 -18.36 27.92 2.72
C VAL A 133 -17.40 28.01 3.90
N ARG A 134 -17.42 29.11 4.66
CA ARG A 134 -16.52 29.31 5.80
C ARG A 134 -16.98 28.58 7.06
N GLU A 135 -18.29 28.48 7.29
CA GLU A 135 -18.82 27.93 8.54
C GLU A 135 -19.27 26.46 8.41
N VAL A 136 -19.87 26.06 7.30
CA VAL A 136 -20.53 24.74 7.17
C VAL A 136 -19.62 23.71 6.50
N ILE A 137 -18.91 24.09 5.43
CA ILE A 137 -18.06 23.16 4.67
C ILE A 137 -16.93 22.53 5.50
N PRO A 138 -16.20 23.27 6.36
CA PRO A 138 -15.13 22.69 7.16
C PRO A 138 -15.62 21.64 8.17
N HIS A 139 -16.91 21.64 8.51
CA HIS A 139 -17.50 20.69 9.45
C HIS A 139 -18.10 19.47 8.75
N LEU A 140 -18.59 19.60 7.50
CA LEU A 140 -19.16 18.49 6.74
C LEU A 140 -18.09 17.58 6.09
N ALA A 141 -17.00 18.16 5.59
CA ALA A 141 -15.97 17.40 4.88
C ALA A 141 -15.27 16.36 5.79
N PRO A 142 -14.86 16.69 7.03
CA PRO A 142 -14.24 15.71 7.93
C PRO A 142 -15.14 14.55 8.29
N GLU A 143 -16.42 14.81 8.59
CA GLU A 143 -17.38 13.79 9.04
C GLU A 143 -17.64 12.72 7.97
N ILE A 144 -18.02 13.14 6.76
CA ILE A 144 -18.36 12.23 5.65
C ILE A 144 -17.15 11.39 5.23
N ILE A 145 -15.98 12.02 5.18
CA ILE A 145 -14.74 11.37 4.73
C ILE A 145 -14.23 10.38 5.75
N ARG A 146 -14.30 10.74 7.04
CA ARG A 146 -13.88 9.86 8.13
C ARG A 146 -14.69 8.58 8.16
N GLU A 147 -16.02 8.67 8.01
CA GLU A 147 -16.91 7.51 7.98
C GLU A 147 -16.62 6.59 6.77
N ALA A 148 -16.40 7.16 5.59
CA ALA A 148 -16.09 6.39 4.38
C ALA A 148 -14.74 5.65 4.49
N ILE A 149 -13.72 6.32 5.03
CA ILE A 149 -12.37 5.73 5.20
C ILE A 149 -12.37 4.65 6.28
N ASP A 150 -13.01 4.90 7.43
CA ASP A 150 -13.06 3.94 8.53
C ASP A 150 -13.65 2.60 8.05
N THR A 151 -14.74 2.67 7.29
CA THR A 151 -15.37 1.48 6.68
C THR A 151 -14.41 0.76 5.73
N GLN A 152 -13.82 1.46 4.76
CA GLN A 152 -12.95 0.87 3.72
C GLN A 152 -11.65 0.28 4.29
N VAL A 153 -10.99 0.99 5.23
CA VAL A 153 -9.72 0.54 5.81
C VAL A 153 -9.92 -0.70 6.67
N ARG A 154 -10.99 -0.76 7.47
CA ARG A 154 -11.32 -1.94 8.28
C ARG A 154 -11.56 -3.17 7.40
N GLU A 155 -12.34 -3.02 6.33
CA GLU A 155 -12.60 -4.12 5.39
C GLU A 155 -11.31 -4.59 4.71
N MET A 156 -10.50 -3.66 4.20
CA MET A 156 -9.24 -3.96 3.52
C MET A 156 -8.23 -4.64 4.46
N ALA A 157 -8.08 -4.15 5.68
CA ALA A 157 -7.17 -4.75 6.67
C ALA A 157 -7.62 -6.15 7.06
N ALA A 158 -8.92 -6.34 7.34
CA ALA A 158 -9.47 -7.65 7.69
C ALA A 158 -9.26 -8.68 6.57
N LYS A 159 -9.39 -8.27 5.31
CA LYS A 159 -9.17 -9.13 4.15
C LYS A 159 -7.70 -9.58 4.03
N HIS A 160 -6.75 -8.64 4.09
CA HIS A 160 -5.33 -8.96 3.95
C HIS A 160 -4.81 -9.82 5.11
N ILE A 161 -5.28 -9.58 6.34
CA ILE A 161 -4.93 -10.43 7.50
C ILE A 161 -5.34 -11.89 7.24
N ARG A 162 -6.57 -12.11 6.76
CA ARG A 162 -7.06 -13.46 6.46
C ARG A 162 -6.20 -14.13 5.40
N GLU A 163 -5.92 -13.45 4.29
CA GLU A 163 -5.10 -13.99 3.21
C GLU A 163 -3.68 -14.37 3.67
N ILE A 164 -3.03 -13.52 4.49
CA ILE A 164 -1.70 -13.81 5.04
C ILE A 164 -1.74 -15.01 6.00
N ALA A 165 -2.73 -15.05 6.89
CA ALA A 165 -2.88 -16.13 7.86
C ALA A 165 -3.14 -17.48 7.17
N GLU A 166 -4.00 -17.52 6.16
CA GLU A 166 -4.29 -18.71 5.37
C GLU A 166 -3.04 -19.20 4.64
N LYS A 167 -2.31 -18.30 3.98
CA LYS A 167 -1.10 -18.64 3.24
C LYS A 167 0.00 -19.22 4.14
N ARG A 168 0.24 -18.60 5.30
CA ARG A 168 1.22 -19.08 6.30
C ARG A 168 0.84 -20.45 6.87
N MET A 169 -0.46 -20.68 7.13
CA MET A 169 -0.94 -21.96 7.64
C MET A 169 -0.71 -23.10 6.62
N GLN A 170 -0.95 -22.82 5.34
CA GLN A 170 -0.71 -23.77 4.25
C GLN A 170 0.78 -24.10 4.04
N GLU A 171 1.68 -23.15 4.30
CA GLU A 171 3.13 -23.35 4.21
C GLU A 171 3.70 -24.15 5.41
N LEU A 172 3.17 -23.94 6.61
CA LEU A 172 3.65 -24.60 7.84
C LEU A 172 3.22 -26.07 7.95
N GLU A 173 2.04 -26.45 7.43
CA GLU A 173 1.52 -27.81 7.54
C GLU A 173 2.48 -28.87 6.94
N PRO A 174 3.00 -28.74 5.70
CA PRO A 174 3.91 -29.72 5.13
C PRO A 174 5.27 -29.77 5.84
N GLU A 175 5.80 -28.64 6.31
CA GLU A 175 7.07 -28.59 7.06
C GLU A 175 6.97 -29.34 8.39
N ILE A 176 5.92 -29.06 9.17
CA ILE A 176 5.67 -29.75 10.45
C ILE A 176 5.50 -31.25 10.21
N ARG A 177 4.75 -31.62 9.17
CA ARG A 177 4.56 -33.03 8.79
C ARG A 177 5.89 -33.72 8.48
N GLN A 178 6.75 -33.07 7.70
CA GLN A 178 8.08 -33.60 7.35
C GLN A 178 8.97 -33.79 8.58
N ILE A 179 8.97 -32.81 9.50
CA ILE A 179 9.75 -32.88 10.75
C ILE A 179 9.28 -34.05 11.61
N VAL A 180 7.95 -34.20 11.79
CA VAL A 180 7.38 -35.30 12.56
C VAL A 180 7.73 -36.64 11.91
N GLU A 181 7.62 -36.75 10.59
CA GLU A 181 7.90 -37.98 9.86
C GLU A 181 9.40 -38.37 9.93
N SER A 182 10.30 -37.38 9.81
CA SER A 182 11.74 -37.55 10.01
C SER A 182 12.05 -38.02 11.43
N PHE A 183 11.47 -37.39 12.45
CA PHE A 183 11.73 -37.74 13.84
C PHE A 183 11.27 -39.17 14.16
N VAL A 184 10.08 -39.56 13.69
CA VAL A 184 9.53 -40.92 13.86
C VAL A 184 10.40 -41.96 13.17
N ARG A 185 10.93 -41.68 11.98
CA ARG A 185 11.77 -42.63 11.23
C ARG A 185 13.19 -42.75 11.75
N GLU A 186 13.81 -41.66 12.17
CA GLU A 186 15.26 -41.63 12.41
C GLU A 186 15.61 -41.62 13.90
N VAL A 187 14.85 -40.87 14.70
CA VAL A 187 15.22 -40.60 16.09
C VAL A 187 14.60 -41.63 17.03
N ILE A 188 13.31 -41.95 16.85
CA ILE A 188 12.60 -42.91 17.72
C ILE A 188 13.27 -44.29 17.73
N PRO A 189 13.64 -44.91 16.58
CA PRO A 189 14.24 -46.24 16.58
C PRO A 189 15.59 -46.28 17.30
N ARG A 190 16.42 -45.23 17.11
CA ARG A 190 17.72 -45.12 17.78
C ARG A 190 17.58 -44.97 19.29
N LEU A 191 16.64 -44.14 19.74
CA LEU A 191 16.38 -43.99 21.17
C LEU A 191 15.85 -45.28 21.79
N ALA A 192 14.95 -45.98 21.09
CA ALA A 192 14.41 -47.26 21.56
C ALA A 192 15.54 -48.29 21.70
N GLU A 193 16.43 -48.39 20.71
CA GLU A 193 17.57 -49.31 20.75
C GLU A 193 18.53 -48.97 21.91
N GLU A 194 18.87 -47.70 22.10
CA GLU A 194 19.74 -47.25 23.19
C GLU A 194 19.14 -47.54 24.57
N ILE A 195 17.86 -47.24 24.77
CA ILE A 195 17.15 -47.50 26.04
C ILE A 195 17.09 -49.00 26.31
N ILE A 196 16.71 -49.81 25.31
CA ILE A 196 16.67 -51.27 25.44
C ILE A 196 18.05 -51.81 25.83
N ARG A 197 19.11 -51.29 25.21
CA ARG A 197 20.49 -51.73 25.47
C ARG A 197 20.94 -51.40 26.88
N GLN A 198 20.68 -50.18 27.34
CA GLN A 198 20.98 -49.76 28.71
C GLN A 198 20.24 -50.60 29.75
N GLU A 199 18.98 -50.96 29.50
CA GLU A 199 18.19 -51.74 30.45
C GLU A 199 18.56 -53.21 30.47
N ILE A 200 18.98 -53.77 29.33
CA ILE A 200 19.60 -55.11 29.29
C ILE A 200 20.92 -55.12 30.08
N GLU A 201 21.74 -54.07 29.96
CA GLU A 201 22.99 -53.94 30.71
C GLU A 201 22.74 -53.86 32.22
N LYS A 202 21.82 -53.00 32.68
CA LYS A 202 21.46 -52.91 34.11
C LYS A 202 20.96 -54.23 34.70
N ILE A 203 20.17 -54.98 33.93
CA ILE A 203 19.69 -56.31 34.35
C ILE A 203 20.87 -57.30 34.45
N LYS A 204 21.83 -57.24 33.52
CA LYS A 204 23.03 -58.10 33.56
C LYS A 204 23.99 -57.75 34.69
N THR A 205 24.11 -56.48 35.06
CA THR A 205 25.03 -56.02 36.12
C THR A 205 24.40 -56.06 37.52
N GLY A 206 23.15 -56.53 37.67
CA GLY A 206 22.54 -56.83 38.97
C GLY A 206 22.31 -55.62 39.85
N THR A 207 22.03 -54.46 39.26
CA THR A 207 21.67 -53.24 40.00
C THR A 207 20.33 -52.74 39.46
N ALA A 208 19.26 -53.19 40.10
CA ALA A 208 17.91 -52.65 39.93
C ALA A 208 17.71 -51.46 40.87
#